data_AF-A0A7K2PVH4-F1
#
_entry.id   AF-A0A7K2PVH4-F1
#
_cell.length_a   1.000
_cell.length_b   1.000
_cell.length_c   1.000
_cell.angle_alpha   90.00
_cell.angle_beta   90.00
_cell.angle_gamma   90.00
#
_symmetry.space_group_name_H-M   'P 1'
#
loop_
_entity.id
_entity.type
_entity.pdbx_description
1 polymer ?
#
loop_
_entity_poly.entity_id
_entity_poly.type
_entity_poly.pdbx_seq_one_letter_code
_entity_poly.pdbx_strand_id
1 'polypeptide(L)'
;MTPSSPTTPPDALDAARRGNITSGTVRGPRDAVELAVWGAWREHFDTARVTLDADYFALGGDSVGAVSLLARIRERTGVQLPLDAILRAPTVEAMAALARTGARAEQVPATSLVTILGGERRPVLVCVHPIGGTVLWYRHLADALPKGVATLGLQARGLNPALTADPDIPAMARRYIADTVAAAYAPGDVVLVGYSFGGLVAHEMACQLADAGTPAAGVLLLDTPATTSLEEPPSRARLLWSLVGHALGLDVDVEELAALDPQEQAERILRLATRHGTLPPGFGTDRLTRLIGIYQINADAAYAYRPGVHPGRTDLIRPREGRTDEEDLAIWKRSSLGGVAVHDVPGDHFNLIAEENVGHVADVVQRLWYDDERPPGAGAPGR
;
A
#
# COMPACT_ATOMS: atom_id res chain seq x y z
N MET A 1 57.65 46.84 -23.29
CA MET A 1 56.80 45.96 -24.13
C MET A 1 56.74 44.60 -23.46
N THR A 2 55.62 44.31 -22.80
CA THR A 2 55.26 42.99 -22.23
C THR A 2 53.88 42.64 -22.77
N PRO A 3 53.73 41.44 -23.34
CA PRO A 3 52.60 40.55 -23.00
C PRO A 3 53.04 39.06 -23.01
N SER A 4 52.34 38.03 -22.52
CA SER A 4 51.04 37.86 -21.86
C SER A 4 51.03 36.46 -21.22
N SER A 5 50.31 36.31 -20.11
CA SER A 5 49.87 35.02 -19.53
C SER A 5 48.46 34.65 -20.04
N PRO A 6 48.07 33.36 -20.06
CA PRO A 6 46.82 32.90 -20.65
C PRO A 6 45.61 33.06 -19.71
N THR A 7 44.47 33.43 -20.30
CA THR A 7 43.16 33.63 -19.68
C THR A 7 42.38 32.33 -19.50
N THR A 8 41.85 32.12 -18.30
CA THR A 8 40.83 31.10 -17.93
C THR A 8 39.47 31.43 -18.58
N PRO A 9 38.65 30.44 -18.99
CA PRO A 9 37.29 30.70 -19.50
C PRO A 9 36.31 31.04 -18.35
N PRO A 10 35.28 31.87 -18.58
CA PRO A 10 34.35 32.31 -17.54
C PRO A 10 33.25 31.29 -17.22
N ASP A 11 32.81 31.34 -15.97
CA ASP A 11 31.83 30.51 -15.27
C ASP A 11 30.46 30.38 -15.95
N ALA A 12 29.93 29.15 -15.93
CA ALA A 12 28.58 28.76 -16.33
C ALA A 12 27.46 29.30 -15.42
N LEU A 13 27.77 30.18 -14.46
CA LEU A 13 26.82 30.68 -13.47
C LEU A 13 26.05 31.95 -13.92
N ASP A 14 26.50 32.63 -14.97
CA ASP A 14 25.96 33.96 -15.35
C ASP A 14 24.91 33.92 -16.47
N ALA A 15 24.70 32.75 -17.09
CA ALA A 15 23.64 32.55 -18.09
C ALA A 15 22.23 32.49 -17.48
N ALA A 16 22.12 32.33 -16.16
CA ALA A 16 20.84 32.20 -15.45
C ALA A 16 20.14 33.56 -15.16
N ARG A 17 20.73 34.71 -15.52
CA ARG A 17 20.23 36.02 -15.06
C ARG A 17 19.56 36.92 -16.10
N ARG A 18 19.43 36.54 -17.38
CA ARG A 18 18.75 37.40 -18.38
C ARG A 18 17.89 36.63 -19.36
N GLY A 19 16.59 36.62 -19.09
CA GLY A 19 15.55 36.17 -20.02
C GLY A 19 14.16 36.39 -19.43
N ASN A 20 13.62 37.60 -19.59
CA ASN A 20 12.26 37.95 -19.17
C ASN A 20 11.27 37.42 -20.23
N ILE A 21 10.58 36.32 -19.93
CA ILE A 21 9.41 35.85 -20.67
C ILE A 21 8.29 35.64 -19.66
N THR A 22 7.20 36.38 -19.84
CA THR A 22 5.94 36.20 -19.12
C THR A 22 5.31 34.86 -19.48
N SER A 23 5.52 33.86 -18.62
CA SER A 23 4.79 32.58 -18.54
C SER A 23 4.90 32.13 -17.07
N GLY A 24 3.79 31.66 -16.47
CA GLY A 24 3.70 31.36 -15.04
C GLY A 24 4.94 30.63 -14.51
N THR A 25 5.65 31.25 -13.58
CA THR A 25 6.95 30.78 -13.08
C THR A 25 6.82 29.38 -12.49
N VAL A 26 7.33 28.38 -13.21
CA VAL A 26 7.61 27.05 -12.65
C VAL A 26 8.67 27.25 -11.57
N ARG A 27 8.29 27.05 -10.30
CA ARG A 27 9.24 27.15 -9.18
C ARG A 27 10.28 26.03 -9.31
N GLY A 28 11.56 26.41 -9.43
CA GLY A 28 12.68 25.47 -9.43
C GLY A 28 13.08 25.03 -8.01
N PRO A 29 13.81 23.91 -7.86
CA PRO A 29 14.29 23.42 -6.56
C PRO A 29 15.06 24.48 -5.77
N ARG A 30 14.86 24.51 -4.45
CA ARG A 30 15.44 25.52 -3.54
C ARG A 30 16.81 25.14 -3.00
N ASP A 31 17.13 23.85 -2.97
CA ASP A 31 18.40 23.32 -2.46
C ASP A 31 18.80 22.01 -3.16
N ALA A 32 19.97 21.48 -2.81
CA ALA A 32 20.53 20.28 -3.40
C ALA A 32 19.71 19.00 -3.10
N VAL A 33 19.07 18.90 -1.93
CA VAL A 33 18.24 17.75 -1.56
C VAL A 33 16.96 17.76 -2.38
N GLU A 34 16.30 18.91 -2.49
CA GLU A 34 15.11 19.08 -3.31
C GLU A 34 15.41 18.87 -4.80
N LEU A 35 16.57 19.32 -5.29
CA LEU A 35 17.02 19.05 -6.66
C LEU A 35 17.23 17.55 -6.89
N ALA A 36 17.83 16.84 -5.93
CA ALA A 36 18.03 15.40 -6.01
C ALA A 36 16.71 14.61 -6.04
N VAL A 37 15.77 14.96 -5.15
CA VAL A 37 14.43 14.36 -5.11
C VAL A 37 13.69 14.68 -6.40
N TRP A 38 13.60 15.95 -6.81
CA TRP A 38 12.95 16.35 -8.05
C TRP A 38 13.52 15.63 -9.28
N GLY A 39 14.85 15.46 -9.34
CA GLY A 39 15.50 14.69 -10.38
C GLY A 39 15.11 13.21 -10.40
N ALA A 40 14.99 12.57 -9.23
CA ALA A 40 14.51 11.19 -9.13
C ALA A 40 13.07 11.03 -9.63
N TRP A 41 12.21 12.00 -9.33
CA TRP A 41 10.83 12.06 -9.81
C TRP A 41 10.74 12.25 -11.33
N ARG A 42 11.55 13.15 -11.90
CA ARG A 42 11.60 13.41 -13.34
C ARG A 42 12.18 12.26 -14.16
N GLU A 43 12.93 11.37 -13.54
CA GLU A 43 13.38 10.14 -14.19
C GLU A 43 12.34 9.03 -14.12
N HIS A 44 11.48 9.07 -13.10
CA HIS A 44 10.43 8.08 -12.91
C HIS A 44 9.19 8.41 -13.77
N PHE A 45 8.83 9.69 -13.86
CA PHE A 45 7.68 10.20 -14.62
C PHE A 45 8.12 11.02 -15.83
N ASP A 46 7.25 11.20 -16.82
CA ASP A 46 7.53 12.08 -17.95
C ASP A 46 7.83 13.53 -17.49
N THR A 47 9.02 14.01 -17.88
CA THR A 47 9.73 15.15 -17.29
C THR A 47 8.98 16.49 -17.36
N ALA A 48 7.99 16.62 -18.25
CA ALA A 48 7.28 17.88 -18.48
C ALA A 48 6.18 18.18 -17.43
N ARG A 49 5.74 17.16 -16.67
CA ARG A 49 4.62 17.28 -15.72
C ARG A 49 5.03 17.39 -14.25
N VAL A 50 6.31 17.19 -13.93
CA VAL A 50 6.79 17.13 -12.55
C VAL A 50 7.12 18.52 -12.02
N THR A 51 6.17 19.14 -11.32
CA THR A 51 6.41 20.33 -10.48
C THR A 51 6.83 19.94 -9.05
N LEU A 52 7.28 20.90 -8.24
CA LEU A 52 7.69 20.64 -6.85
C LEU A 52 6.53 20.21 -5.93
N ASP A 53 5.31 20.61 -6.28
CA ASP A 53 4.07 20.29 -5.60
C ASP A 53 3.29 19.16 -6.29
N ALA A 54 3.84 18.54 -7.34
CA ALA A 54 3.21 17.41 -8.01
C ALA A 54 3.09 16.23 -7.04
N ASP A 55 1.87 15.68 -6.93
CA ASP A 55 1.55 14.53 -6.11
C ASP A 55 1.87 13.22 -6.85
N TYR A 56 2.41 12.24 -6.13
CA TYR A 56 2.88 10.96 -6.65
C TYR A 56 1.80 10.21 -7.40
N PHE A 57 0.64 10.13 -6.77
CA PHE A 57 -0.48 9.34 -7.27
C PHE A 57 -1.21 10.11 -8.37
N ALA A 58 -1.26 11.44 -8.28
CA ALA A 58 -1.80 12.28 -9.36
C ALA A 58 -0.98 12.19 -10.67
N LEU A 59 0.31 11.82 -10.58
CA LEU A 59 1.14 11.53 -11.74
C LEU A 59 0.99 10.09 -12.27
N GLY A 60 0.10 9.28 -11.68
CA GLY A 60 -0.09 7.86 -12.02
C GLY A 60 0.90 6.94 -11.32
N GLY A 61 1.48 7.36 -10.19
CA GLY A 61 2.42 6.56 -9.43
C GLY A 61 1.75 5.38 -8.72
N ASP A 62 2.44 4.23 -8.70
CA ASP A 62 1.97 2.99 -8.05
C ASP A 62 2.93 2.50 -6.95
N SER A 63 2.62 1.35 -6.35
CA SER A 63 3.45 0.80 -5.26
C SER A 63 4.84 0.34 -5.70
N VAL A 64 5.03 -0.14 -6.93
CA VAL A 64 6.32 -0.61 -7.46
C VAL A 64 7.19 0.58 -7.83
N GLY A 65 6.60 1.56 -8.51
CA GLY A 65 7.19 2.84 -8.83
C GLY A 65 7.64 3.60 -7.58
N ALA A 66 6.86 3.55 -6.49
CA ALA A 66 7.22 4.20 -5.24
C ALA A 66 8.51 3.62 -4.67
N VAL A 67 8.69 2.29 -4.74
CA VAL A 67 9.95 1.68 -4.29
C VAL A 67 11.11 2.08 -5.20
N SER A 68 10.89 2.13 -6.51
CA SER A 68 11.89 2.58 -7.49
C SER A 68 12.34 4.02 -7.22
N LEU A 69 11.38 4.92 -7.01
CA LEU A 69 11.61 6.32 -6.69
C LEU A 69 12.40 6.49 -5.38
N LEU A 70 12.00 5.81 -4.31
CA LEU A 70 12.68 5.90 -3.00
C LEU A 70 14.10 5.35 -3.05
N ALA A 71 14.37 4.34 -3.89
CA ALA A 71 15.72 3.84 -4.12
C ALA A 71 16.60 4.88 -4.85
N ARG A 72 16.07 5.55 -5.89
CA ARG A 72 16.78 6.65 -6.57
C ARG A 72 17.04 7.84 -5.64
N ILE A 73 16.09 8.17 -4.77
CA ILE A 73 16.28 9.21 -3.75
C ILE A 73 17.44 8.82 -2.83
N ARG A 74 17.49 7.57 -2.36
CA ARG A 74 18.61 7.08 -1.54
C ARG A 74 19.95 7.17 -2.27
N GLU A 75 20.02 6.74 -3.53
CA GLU A 75 21.26 6.84 -4.33
C GLU A 75 21.79 8.28 -4.42
N ARG A 76 20.89 9.25 -4.56
CA ARG A 76 21.26 10.67 -4.74
C ARG A 76 21.52 11.41 -3.43
N THR A 77 20.83 11.02 -2.36
CA THR A 77 20.83 11.77 -1.08
C THR A 77 21.56 11.03 0.05
N GLY A 78 21.81 9.73 -0.10
CA GLY A 78 22.27 8.85 0.99
C GLY A 78 21.22 8.53 2.04
N VAL A 79 20.00 9.06 1.93
CA VAL A 79 18.93 8.91 2.93
C VAL A 79 18.02 7.73 2.60
N GLN A 80 17.84 6.82 3.55
CA GLN A 80 16.92 5.71 3.42
C GLN A 80 15.55 6.05 4.02
N LEU A 81 14.60 6.36 3.13
CA LEU A 81 13.21 6.60 3.50
C LEU A 81 12.41 5.28 3.53
N PRO A 82 11.45 5.13 4.47
CA PRO A 82 10.55 3.98 4.48
C PRO A 82 9.48 4.10 3.39
N LEU A 83 8.83 2.99 3.02
CA LEU A 83 7.90 2.99 1.88
C LEU A 83 6.68 3.90 2.09
N ASP A 84 6.16 3.95 3.32
CA ASP A 84 5.04 4.81 3.72
C ASP A 84 5.36 6.32 3.62
N ALA A 85 6.63 6.70 3.43
CA ALA A 85 7.01 8.08 3.15
C ALA A 85 6.26 8.64 1.93
N ILE A 86 5.96 7.79 0.94
CA ILE A 86 5.22 8.20 -0.26
C ILE A 86 3.77 8.62 0.06
N LEU A 87 3.18 8.11 1.15
CA LEU A 87 1.86 8.53 1.62
C LEU A 87 1.93 9.77 2.51
N ARG A 88 2.93 9.83 3.40
CA ARG A 88 3.10 10.96 4.34
C ARG A 88 3.59 12.24 3.66
N ALA A 89 4.35 12.10 2.58
CA ALA A 89 5.00 13.18 1.89
C ALA A 89 4.92 12.96 0.36
N PRO A 90 3.71 12.97 -0.23
CA PRO A 90 3.50 12.53 -1.60
C PRO A 90 3.95 13.55 -2.65
N THR A 91 4.49 14.71 -2.25
CA THR A 91 5.01 15.73 -3.17
C THR A 91 6.53 15.78 -3.13
N VAL A 92 7.15 16.27 -4.21
CA VAL A 92 8.60 16.48 -4.27
C VAL A 92 9.10 17.35 -3.11
N GLU A 93 8.41 18.46 -2.82
CA GLU A 93 8.73 19.37 -1.72
C GLU A 93 8.64 18.68 -0.34
N ALA A 94 7.55 17.96 -0.07
CA ALA A 94 7.37 17.27 1.20
C ALA A 94 8.37 16.12 1.37
N MET A 95 8.63 15.37 0.30
CA MET A 95 9.60 14.26 0.29
C MET A 95 11.02 14.78 0.52
N ALA A 96 11.38 15.91 -0.11
CA ALA A 96 12.65 16.58 0.14
C ALA A 96 12.77 17.05 1.59
N ALA A 97 11.69 17.59 2.18
CA ALA A 97 11.68 17.96 3.59
C ALA A 97 11.92 16.76 4.51
N LEU A 98 11.30 15.61 4.23
CA LEU A 98 11.52 14.37 4.97
C LEU A 98 12.95 13.82 4.79
N ALA A 99 13.53 13.95 3.59
CA ALA A 99 14.91 13.57 3.34
C ALA A 99 15.90 14.46 4.12
N ARG A 100 15.64 15.78 4.23
CA ARG A 100 16.48 16.72 4.99
C ARG A 100 16.56 16.40 6.48
N THR A 101 15.45 15.98 7.08
CA THR A 101 15.45 15.63 8.52
C THR A 101 16.22 14.35 8.81
N GLY A 102 16.69 13.66 7.76
CA GLY A 102 17.44 12.42 7.89
C GLY A 102 16.60 11.34 8.55
N ALA A 103 15.29 11.32 8.30
CA ALA A 103 14.36 10.34 8.84
C ALA A 103 14.90 8.93 8.51
N ARG A 104 15.62 8.34 9.47
CA ARG A 104 16.15 6.99 9.39
C ARG A 104 15.00 6.03 9.60
N ALA A 105 15.09 4.82 9.05
CA ALA A 105 14.12 3.74 9.30
C ALA A 105 13.87 3.50 10.81
N GLU A 106 14.83 3.86 11.67
CA GLU A 106 14.77 3.79 13.13
C GLU A 106 13.86 4.84 13.80
N GLN A 107 13.46 5.90 13.09
CA GLN A 107 12.54 6.94 13.59
C GLN A 107 11.10 6.75 13.12
N VAL A 108 10.83 5.67 12.39
CA VAL A 108 9.47 5.31 11.97
C VAL A 108 8.71 4.80 13.19
N PRO A 109 7.50 5.33 13.48
CA PRO A 109 6.72 4.89 14.63
C PRO A 109 6.54 3.37 14.61
N ALA A 110 6.61 2.72 15.78
CA ALA A 110 6.48 1.27 15.92
C ALA A 110 5.05 0.73 15.71
N THR A 111 4.24 1.47 14.95
CA THR A 111 2.83 1.18 14.64
C THR A 111 2.70 0.63 13.23
N SER A 112 1.73 -0.24 13.02
CA SER A 112 1.31 -0.69 11.69
C SER A 112 0.42 0.35 11.00
N LEU A 113 -0.14 1.31 11.73
CA LEU A 113 -1.15 2.24 11.21
C LEU A 113 -0.52 3.41 10.45
N VAL A 114 -0.93 3.59 9.20
CA VAL A 114 -0.49 4.65 8.29
C VAL A 114 -1.71 5.43 7.84
N THR A 115 -1.64 6.76 7.83
CA THR A 115 -2.68 7.58 7.19
C THR A 115 -2.50 7.54 5.68
N ILE A 116 -3.47 6.98 4.95
CA ILE A 116 -3.49 6.99 3.48
C ILE A 116 -4.08 8.31 3.00
N LEU A 117 -5.19 8.73 3.61
CA LEU A 117 -5.83 10.02 3.38
C LEU A 117 -6.50 10.52 4.67
N GLY A 118 -6.21 11.76 5.05
CA GLY A 118 -6.77 12.39 6.24
C GLY A 118 -8.21 12.87 6.02
N GLY A 119 -9.01 12.88 7.08
CA GLY A 119 -10.39 13.32 7.02
C GLY A 119 -11.07 13.35 8.38
N GLU A 120 -12.22 14.02 8.46
CA GLU A 120 -13.01 14.16 9.68
C GLU A 120 -14.32 13.38 9.63
N ARG A 121 -14.75 12.95 8.43
CA ARG A 121 -16.01 12.21 8.25
C ARG A 121 -15.91 10.83 8.88
N ARG A 122 -17.03 10.36 9.42
CA ARG A 122 -17.19 9.02 10.01
C ARG A 122 -18.24 8.20 9.24
N PRO A 123 -18.14 6.86 9.26
CA PRO A 123 -17.05 6.07 9.87
C PRO A 123 -15.72 6.21 9.10
N VAL A 124 -14.60 5.89 9.77
CA VAL A 124 -13.27 5.83 9.15
C VAL A 124 -13.06 4.47 8.50
N LEU A 125 -12.43 4.43 7.33
CA LEU A 125 -11.99 3.16 6.74
C LEU A 125 -10.62 2.78 7.30
N VAL A 126 -10.51 1.57 7.84
CA VAL A 126 -9.25 0.98 8.29
C VAL A 126 -8.93 -0.22 7.40
N CYS A 127 -8.01 -0.02 6.48
CA CYS A 127 -7.70 -0.93 5.38
C CYS A 127 -6.50 -1.82 5.70
N VAL A 128 -6.68 -3.14 5.75
CA VAL A 128 -5.61 -4.09 6.07
C VAL A 128 -4.83 -4.50 4.83
N HIS A 129 -3.49 -4.46 4.87
CA HIS A 129 -2.66 -4.82 3.73
C HIS A 129 -3.03 -6.17 3.07
N PRO A 130 -2.92 -6.32 1.74
CA PRO A 130 -2.93 -7.61 1.06
C PRO A 130 -1.63 -8.40 1.34
N ILE A 131 -1.47 -9.56 0.71
CA ILE A 131 -0.40 -10.53 1.01
C ILE A 131 1.03 -9.95 0.92
N GLY A 132 1.24 -8.94 0.06
CA GLY A 132 2.53 -8.25 -0.08
C GLY A 132 2.89 -7.29 1.06
N GLY A 133 1.97 -7.02 1.99
CA GLY A 133 2.26 -6.26 3.20
C GLY A 133 2.09 -4.74 3.13
N THR A 134 1.96 -4.16 1.93
CA THR A 134 1.85 -2.70 1.74
C THR A 134 0.42 -2.21 1.62
N VAL A 135 0.13 -1.03 2.17
CA VAL A 135 -1.20 -0.40 2.14
C VAL A 135 -1.43 0.52 0.93
N LEU A 136 -0.42 0.68 0.07
CA LEU A 136 -0.50 1.57 -1.11
C LEU A 136 -1.62 1.20 -2.10
N TRP A 137 -2.04 -0.07 -2.10
CA TRP A 137 -3.16 -0.57 -2.90
C TRP A 137 -4.47 0.19 -2.66
N TYR A 138 -4.66 0.75 -1.47
CA TYR A 138 -5.89 1.45 -1.11
C TYR A 138 -5.88 2.93 -1.49
N ARG A 139 -4.81 3.45 -2.09
CA ARG A 139 -4.72 4.88 -2.38
C ARG A 139 -5.76 5.33 -3.39
N HIS A 140 -5.92 4.62 -4.51
CA HIS A 140 -6.94 4.94 -5.50
C HIS A 140 -8.36 4.86 -4.90
N LEU A 141 -8.60 3.92 -3.98
CA LEU A 141 -9.87 3.84 -3.27
C LEU A 141 -10.09 5.07 -2.38
N ALA A 142 -9.08 5.48 -1.62
CA ALA A 142 -9.16 6.67 -0.77
C ALA A 142 -9.48 7.93 -1.60
N ASP A 143 -8.89 8.07 -2.78
CA ASP A 143 -9.10 9.21 -3.68
C ASP A 143 -10.48 9.22 -4.36
N ALA A 144 -11.04 8.04 -4.62
CA ALA A 144 -12.36 7.90 -5.24
C ALA A 144 -13.53 8.11 -4.27
N LEU A 145 -13.28 8.11 -2.96
CA LEU A 145 -14.32 8.29 -1.94
C LEU A 145 -14.75 9.76 -1.78
N PRO A 146 -15.93 10.02 -1.19
CA PRO A 146 -16.37 11.38 -0.89
C PRO A 146 -15.33 12.17 -0.08
N LYS A 147 -15.20 13.46 -0.38
CA LYS A 147 -14.25 14.35 0.32
C LYS A 147 -14.44 14.31 1.84
N GLY A 148 -13.32 14.25 2.56
CA GLY A 148 -13.29 14.26 4.02
C GLY A 148 -13.46 12.89 4.68
N VAL A 149 -13.67 11.81 3.92
CA VAL A 149 -13.56 10.44 4.44
C VAL A 149 -12.10 10.16 4.80
N ALA A 150 -11.86 9.83 6.07
CA ALA A 150 -10.55 9.37 6.51
C ALA A 150 -10.32 7.92 6.06
N THR A 151 -9.15 7.65 5.52
CA THR A 151 -8.71 6.30 5.14
C THR A 151 -7.35 6.02 5.75
N LEU A 152 -7.31 4.99 6.58
CA LEU A 152 -6.12 4.51 7.27
C LEU A 152 -5.74 3.15 6.71
N GLY A 153 -4.44 2.84 6.71
CA GLY A 153 -3.90 1.56 6.29
C GLY A 153 -3.18 0.88 7.44
N LEU A 154 -3.32 -0.44 7.56
CA LEU A 154 -2.52 -1.28 8.45
C LEU A 154 -1.47 -2.01 7.62
N GLN A 155 -0.22 -1.57 7.73
CA GLN A 155 0.95 -2.09 7.00
C GLN A 155 1.61 -3.22 7.78
N ALA A 156 2.11 -4.24 7.07
CA ALA A 156 2.83 -5.35 7.67
C ALA A 156 4.09 -4.85 8.40
N ARG A 157 4.21 -5.18 9.68
CA ARG A 157 5.30 -4.71 10.54
C ARG A 157 6.67 -5.12 10.03
N GLY A 158 6.80 -6.34 9.53
CA GLY A 158 8.09 -6.87 9.06
C GLY A 158 8.64 -6.21 7.79
N LEU A 159 7.90 -5.28 7.16
CA LEU A 159 8.46 -4.36 6.16
C LEU A 159 9.41 -3.33 6.78
N ASN A 160 9.20 -2.98 8.06
CA ASN A 160 10.14 -2.17 8.82
C ASN A 160 11.29 -3.07 9.32
N PRO A 161 12.57 -2.80 8.96
CA PRO A 161 13.70 -3.61 9.41
C PRO A 161 13.90 -3.64 10.92
N ALA A 162 13.36 -2.66 11.65
CA ALA A 162 13.42 -2.62 13.11
C ALA A 162 12.32 -3.47 13.79
N LEU A 163 11.36 -4.02 13.04
CA LEU A 163 10.22 -4.76 13.58
C LEU A 163 10.20 -6.20 13.08
N THR A 164 9.65 -7.08 13.91
CA THR A 164 9.37 -8.48 13.56
C THR A 164 8.00 -8.57 12.89
N ALA A 165 7.87 -9.44 11.89
CA ALA A 165 6.59 -9.79 11.30
C ALA A 165 5.73 -10.56 12.32
N ASP A 166 4.41 -10.35 12.29
CA ASP A 166 3.48 -11.14 13.07
C ASP A 166 3.38 -12.55 12.47
N PRO A 167 3.34 -13.62 13.31
CA PRO A 167 3.49 -15.00 12.84
C PRO A 167 2.20 -15.59 12.25
N ASP A 168 1.04 -15.06 12.59
CA ASP A 168 -0.28 -15.57 12.19
C ASP A 168 -1.34 -14.46 12.14
N ILE A 169 -2.49 -14.76 11.52
CA ILE A 169 -3.60 -13.81 11.35
C ILE A 169 -4.16 -13.33 12.71
N PRO A 170 -4.41 -14.20 13.71
CA PRO A 170 -4.84 -13.74 15.04
C PRO A 170 -3.87 -12.76 15.72
N ALA A 171 -2.55 -12.95 15.57
CA ALA A 171 -1.53 -12.06 16.09
C ALA A 171 -1.52 -10.71 15.35
N MET A 172 -1.62 -10.73 14.02
CA MET A 172 -1.80 -9.52 13.21
C MET A 172 -3.03 -8.74 13.68
N ALA A 173 -4.18 -9.41 13.77
CA ALA A 173 -5.43 -8.78 14.18
C ALA A 173 -5.36 -8.14 15.57
N ARG A 174 -4.83 -8.86 16.58
CA ARG A 174 -4.61 -8.30 17.93
C ARG A 174 -3.78 -7.03 17.89
N ARG A 175 -2.69 -7.06 17.12
CA ARG A 175 -1.77 -5.92 17.00
C ARG A 175 -2.43 -4.75 16.28
N TYR A 176 -3.12 -5.02 15.19
CA TYR A 176 -3.76 -4.00 14.36
C TYR A 176 -4.93 -3.33 15.07
N ILE A 177 -5.70 -4.07 15.87
CA ILE A 177 -6.70 -3.51 16.79
C ILE A 177 -6.02 -2.57 17.79
N ALA A 178 -4.95 -3.03 18.45
CA ALA A 178 -4.24 -2.23 19.45
C ALA A 178 -3.69 -0.93 18.86
N ASP A 179 -3.09 -0.98 17.67
CA ASP A 179 -2.57 0.19 16.96
C ASP A 179 -3.69 1.17 16.55
N THR A 180 -4.84 0.65 16.11
CA THR A 180 -6.02 1.46 15.74
C THR A 180 -6.62 2.17 16.95
N VAL A 181 -6.79 1.47 18.06
CA VAL A 181 -7.32 2.03 19.32
C VAL A 181 -6.33 3.02 19.94
N ALA A 182 -5.03 2.74 19.90
CA ALA A 182 -3.99 3.65 20.39
C ALA A 182 -3.96 4.97 19.61
N ALA A 183 -4.37 4.96 18.34
CA ALA A 183 -4.56 6.16 17.52
C ALA A 183 -5.92 6.87 17.76
N ALA A 184 -6.64 6.50 18.84
CA ALA A 184 -7.91 7.09 19.26
C ALA A 184 -9.09 6.88 18.28
N TYR A 185 -9.04 5.83 17.45
CA TYR A 185 -10.19 5.40 16.67
C TYR A 185 -10.98 4.32 17.43
N ALA A 186 -12.19 4.67 17.86
CA ALA A 186 -13.08 3.74 18.54
C ALA A 186 -13.59 2.66 17.55
N PRO A 187 -13.66 1.37 17.95
CA PRO A 187 -14.12 0.30 17.06
C PRO A 187 -15.46 0.59 16.37
N GLY A 188 -16.44 1.13 17.11
CA GLY A 188 -17.77 1.46 16.56
C GLY A 188 -17.79 2.56 15.50
N ASP A 189 -16.69 3.31 15.34
CA ASP A 189 -16.52 4.36 14.32
C ASP A 189 -15.68 3.89 13.13
N VAL A 190 -15.28 2.62 13.10
CA VAL A 190 -14.37 2.04 12.11
C VAL A 190 -15.09 1.01 11.25
N VAL A 191 -14.97 1.14 9.94
CA VAL A 191 -15.24 0.06 9.00
C VAL A 191 -13.92 -0.62 8.68
N LEU A 192 -13.83 -1.91 8.98
CA LEU A 192 -12.67 -2.72 8.65
C LEU A 192 -12.74 -3.12 7.18
N VAL A 193 -11.72 -2.79 6.41
CA VAL A 193 -11.65 -3.07 4.98
C VAL A 193 -10.47 -3.99 4.71
N GLY A 194 -10.67 -5.03 3.91
CA GLY A 194 -9.60 -5.94 3.55
C GLY A 194 -9.72 -6.45 2.13
N TYR A 195 -8.68 -6.20 1.34
CA TYR A 195 -8.52 -6.70 -0.02
C TYR A 195 -7.69 -7.98 -0.02
N SER A 196 -8.18 -9.01 -0.72
CA SER A 196 -7.50 -10.30 -0.83
C SER A 196 -7.17 -10.83 0.58
N PHE A 197 -5.92 -11.23 0.85
CA PHE A 197 -5.43 -11.59 2.18
C PHE A 197 -5.87 -10.65 3.32
N GLY A 198 -5.92 -9.34 3.07
CA GLY A 198 -6.29 -8.36 4.08
C GLY A 198 -7.71 -8.56 4.62
N GLY A 199 -8.61 -9.17 3.83
CA GLY A 199 -9.97 -9.49 4.26
C GLY A 199 -10.02 -10.59 5.33
N LEU A 200 -9.11 -11.56 5.29
CA LEU A 200 -8.98 -12.57 6.33
C LEU A 200 -8.62 -11.94 7.68
N VAL A 201 -7.68 -10.99 7.65
CA VAL A 201 -7.23 -10.27 8.84
C VAL A 201 -8.31 -9.29 9.33
N ALA A 202 -9.00 -8.58 8.43
CA ALA A 202 -10.12 -7.70 8.77
C ALA A 202 -11.27 -8.48 9.41
N HIS A 203 -11.58 -9.67 8.90
CA HIS A 203 -12.57 -10.58 9.50
C HIS A 203 -12.15 -11.03 10.91
N GLU A 204 -10.89 -11.44 11.08
CA GLU A 204 -10.36 -11.81 12.39
C GLU A 204 -10.41 -10.63 13.38
N MET A 205 -10.08 -9.42 12.93
CA MET A 205 -10.20 -8.23 13.75
C MET A 205 -11.65 -8.01 14.21
N ALA A 206 -12.63 -8.24 13.34
CA ALA A 206 -14.05 -8.14 13.70
C ALA A 206 -14.48 -9.18 14.73
N CYS A 207 -14.02 -10.43 14.62
CA CYS A 207 -14.24 -11.47 15.61
C CYS A 207 -13.69 -11.06 16.99
N GLN A 208 -12.40 -10.67 17.04
CA GLN A 208 -11.77 -10.29 18.31
C GLN A 208 -12.39 -9.05 18.95
N LEU A 209 -12.80 -8.06 18.14
CA LEU A 209 -13.51 -6.87 18.62
C LEU A 209 -14.90 -7.21 19.18
N ALA A 210 -15.62 -8.14 18.53
CA ALA A 210 -16.91 -8.61 19.01
C ALA A 210 -16.80 -9.39 20.32
N ASP A 211 -15.80 -10.29 20.43
CA ASP A 211 -15.52 -11.05 21.65
C ASP A 211 -15.14 -10.13 22.83
N ALA A 212 -14.49 -8.99 22.54
CA ALA A 212 -14.19 -7.95 23.51
C ALA A 212 -15.40 -7.06 23.87
N GLY A 213 -16.57 -7.26 23.25
CA GLY A 213 -17.78 -6.45 23.48
C GLY A 213 -17.76 -5.07 22.84
N THR A 214 -16.81 -4.80 21.94
CA THR A 214 -16.66 -3.51 21.24
C THR A 214 -16.56 -3.73 19.73
N PRO A 215 -17.65 -4.17 19.06
CA PRO A 215 -17.60 -4.53 17.64
C PRO A 215 -17.26 -3.33 16.76
N ALA A 216 -16.67 -3.62 15.59
CA ALA A 216 -16.49 -2.63 14.53
C ALA A 216 -17.84 -2.15 13.96
N ALA A 217 -17.86 -1.00 13.28
CA ALA A 217 -19.07 -0.53 12.59
C ALA A 217 -19.52 -1.50 11.49
N GLY A 218 -18.57 -2.14 10.81
CA GLY A 218 -18.80 -3.20 9.82
C GLY A 218 -17.51 -3.73 9.21
N VAL A 219 -17.66 -4.76 8.36
CA VAL A 219 -16.57 -5.41 7.64
C VAL A 219 -16.83 -5.36 6.14
N LEU A 220 -15.83 -4.93 5.38
CA LEU A 220 -15.84 -4.89 3.93
C LEU A 220 -14.73 -5.78 3.38
N LEU A 221 -15.12 -6.85 2.71
CA LEU A 221 -14.23 -7.79 2.03
C LEU A 221 -14.15 -7.43 0.54
N LEU A 222 -12.95 -7.23 0.02
CA LEU A 222 -12.72 -6.95 -1.40
C LEU A 222 -12.06 -8.18 -2.03
N ASP A 223 -12.84 -8.96 -2.77
CA ASP A 223 -12.49 -10.24 -3.41
C ASP A 223 -11.63 -11.14 -2.52
N THR A 224 -12.13 -11.37 -1.31
CA THR A 224 -11.47 -12.15 -0.26
C THR A 224 -11.93 -13.62 -0.32
N PRO A 225 -11.07 -14.56 -0.74
CA PRO A 225 -11.36 -15.97 -0.55
C PRO A 225 -11.30 -16.32 0.95
N ALA A 226 -12.15 -17.24 1.41
CA ALA A 226 -12.18 -17.69 2.81
C ALA A 226 -11.06 -18.69 3.14
N THR A 227 -10.30 -19.09 2.11
CA THR A 227 -9.05 -19.87 2.19
C THR A 227 -9.16 -21.20 2.94
N THR A 228 -10.33 -21.84 2.98
CA THR A 228 -10.49 -23.18 3.58
C THR A 228 -10.45 -24.33 2.56
N SER A 229 -10.36 -24.03 1.26
CA SER A 229 -10.44 -25.01 0.18
C SER A 229 -9.09 -25.48 -0.37
N LEU A 230 -7.96 -24.95 0.13
CA LEU A 230 -6.64 -25.43 -0.27
C LEU A 230 -6.30 -26.73 0.48
N GLU A 231 -6.21 -27.84 -0.26
CA GLU A 231 -5.79 -29.14 0.28
C GLU A 231 -4.32 -29.13 0.77
N GLU A 232 -3.48 -28.28 0.16
CA GLU A 232 -2.06 -28.12 0.49
C GLU A 232 -1.63 -26.65 0.47
N PRO A 233 -0.61 -26.25 1.26
CA PRO A 233 -0.10 -24.89 1.21
C PRO A 233 0.47 -24.58 -0.18
N PRO A 234 0.34 -23.34 -0.68
CA PRO A 234 0.92 -22.98 -1.96
C PRO A 234 2.43 -23.21 -1.94
N SER A 235 2.94 -23.89 -2.97
CA SER A 235 4.38 -24.11 -3.10
C SER A 235 5.14 -22.79 -3.18
N ARG A 236 6.38 -22.79 -2.70
CA ARG A 236 7.26 -21.61 -2.81
C ARG A 236 7.38 -21.09 -4.24
N ALA A 237 7.40 -21.99 -5.23
CA ALA A 237 7.40 -21.65 -6.65
C ALA A 237 6.15 -20.85 -7.04
N ARG A 238 4.96 -21.25 -6.59
CA ARG A 238 3.71 -20.53 -6.88
C ARG A 238 3.68 -19.13 -6.25
N LEU A 239 4.22 -18.98 -5.04
CA LEU A 239 4.31 -17.68 -4.37
C LEU A 239 5.27 -16.74 -5.10
N LEU A 240 6.45 -17.24 -5.47
CA LEU A 240 7.41 -16.49 -6.28
C LEU A 240 6.86 -16.14 -7.65
N TRP A 241 6.13 -17.05 -8.29
CA TRP A 241 5.44 -16.78 -9.55
C TRP A 241 4.47 -15.62 -9.43
N SER A 242 3.65 -15.60 -8.37
CA SER A 242 2.71 -14.51 -8.12
C SER A 242 3.44 -13.17 -7.93
N LEU A 243 4.53 -13.15 -7.15
CA LEU A 243 5.32 -11.94 -6.92
C LEU A 243 6.03 -11.48 -8.20
N VAL A 244 6.72 -12.37 -8.90
CA VAL A 244 7.61 -12.02 -10.02
C VAL A 244 6.81 -11.75 -11.30
N GLY A 245 5.81 -12.58 -11.60
CA GLY A 245 4.95 -12.42 -12.77
C GLY A 245 3.99 -11.24 -12.64
N HIS A 246 3.18 -11.20 -11.58
CA HIS A 246 2.12 -10.19 -11.45
C HIS A 246 2.62 -8.88 -10.88
N ALA A 247 3.44 -8.91 -9.81
CA ALA A 247 3.87 -7.67 -9.16
C ALA A 247 5.06 -7.01 -9.87
N LEU A 248 5.92 -7.78 -10.55
CA LEU A 248 7.10 -7.24 -11.24
C LEU A 248 7.02 -7.31 -12.77
N GLY A 249 6.02 -8.01 -13.34
CA GLY A 249 5.90 -8.15 -14.79
C GLY A 249 7.06 -8.92 -15.43
N LEU A 250 7.69 -9.82 -14.69
CA LEU A 250 8.87 -10.55 -15.13
C LEU A 250 8.51 -12.01 -15.45
N ASP A 251 8.99 -12.47 -16.59
CA ASP A 251 8.91 -13.87 -16.98
C ASP A 251 10.17 -14.61 -16.50
N VAL A 252 10.00 -15.57 -15.59
CA VAL A 252 11.10 -16.34 -15.00
C VAL A 252 10.68 -17.79 -14.81
N ASP A 253 11.67 -18.70 -14.85
CA ASP A 253 11.50 -20.07 -14.38
C ASP A 253 11.40 -20.07 -12.84
N VAL A 254 10.20 -20.32 -12.33
CA VAL A 254 9.88 -20.19 -10.90
C VAL A 254 10.23 -21.45 -10.13
N GLU A 255 10.32 -22.60 -10.78
CA GLU A 255 10.80 -23.85 -10.23
C GLU A 255 12.30 -23.76 -9.95
N GLU A 256 13.08 -23.28 -10.91
CA GLU A 256 14.50 -22.97 -10.70
C GLU A 256 14.69 -21.95 -9.58
N LEU A 257 13.89 -20.88 -9.59
CA LEU A 257 14.00 -19.83 -8.59
C LEU A 257 13.65 -20.37 -7.19
N ALA A 258 12.60 -21.17 -7.07
CA ALA A 258 12.18 -21.76 -5.79
C ALA A 258 13.20 -22.73 -5.20
N ALA A 259 14.05 -23.35 -6.03
CA ALA A 259 15.11 -24.24 -5.60
C ALA A 259 16.32 -23.51 -4.99
N LEU A 260 16.46 -22.20 -5.24
CA LEU A 260 17.52 -21.37 -4.67
C LEU A 260 17.23 -20.97 -3.22
N ASP A 261 18.26 -20.58 -2.47
CA ASP A 261 18.05 -20.00 -1.14
C ASP A 261 17.40 -18.59 -1.24
N PRO A 262 16.80 -18.05 -0.15
CA PRO A 262 16.13 -16.75 -0.19
C PRO A 262 17.01 -15.58 -0.69
N GLN A 263 18.30 -15.60 -0.39
CA GLN A 263 19.23 -14.55 -0.79
C GLN A 263 19.55 -14.66 -2.28
N GLU A 264 19.81 -15.87 -2.77
CA GLU A 264 20.03 -16.15 -4.18
C GLU A 264 18.79 -15.83 -5.04
N GLN A 265 17.59 -16.09 -4.50
CA GLN A 265 16.32 -15.69 -5.13
C GLN A 265 16.24 -14.18 -5.30
N ALA A 266 16.48 -13.43 -4.21
CA ALA A 266 16.46 -11.99 -4.24
C ALA A 266 17.50 -11.43 -5.22
N GLU A 267 18.72 -11.97 -5.23
CA GLU A 267 19.75 -11.58 -6.18
C GLU A 267 19.34 -11.83 -7.64
N ARG A 268 18.76 -13.01 -7.94
CA ARG A 268 18.33 -13.35 -9.30
C ARG A 268 17.18 -12.46 -9.76
N ILE A 269 16.15 -12.29 -8.92
CA ILE A 269 15.02 -11.40 -9.22
C ILE A 269 15.51 -9.96 -9.40
N LEU A 270 16.38 -9.46 -8.51
CA LEU A 270 16.89 -8.09 -8.60
C LEU A 270 17.68 -7.87 -9.89
N ARG A 271 18.55 -8.82 -10.27
CA ARG A 271 19.29 -8.74 -11.54
C ARG A 271 18.35 -8.66 -12.74
N LEU A 272 17.28 -9.46 -12.76
CA LEU A 272 16.31 -9.47 -13.85
C LEU A 272 15.48 -8.19 -13.85
N ALA A 273 14.90 -7.81 -12.71
CA ALA A 273 14.12 -6.59 -12.55
C ALA A 273 14.91 -5.33 -12.94
N THR A 274 16.21 -5.30 -12.65
CA THR A 274 17.09 -4.20 -13.05
C THR A 274 17.32 -4.15 -14.55
N ARG A 275 17.52 -5.30 -15.20
CA ARG A 275 17.68 -5.37 -16.67
C ARG A 275 16.40 -4.96 -17.41
N HIS A 276 15.23 -5.32 -16.85
CA HIS A 276 13.93 -4.97 -17.40
C HIS A 276 13.47 -3.55 -17.02
N GLY A 277 14.21 -2.85 -16.17
CA GLY A 277 13.88 -1.48 -15.74
C GLY A 277 12.75 -1.39 -14.70
N THR A 278 12.18 -2.51 -14.26
CA THR A 278 11.12 -2.55 -13.25
C THR A 278 11.61 -2.09 -11.88
N LEU A 279 12.83 -2.51 -11.49
CA LEU A 279 13.47 -2.08 -10.24
C LEU A 279 14.80 -1.38 -10.54
N PRO A 280 15.21 -0.36 -9.77
CA PRO A 280 16.46 0.34 -9.99
C PRO A 280 17.67 -0.45 -9.44
N PRO A 281 18.88 -0.21 -9.97
CA PRO A 281 20.10 -0.89 -9.53
C PRO A 281 20.37 -0.81 -8.02
N GLY A 282 19.97 0.27 -7.35
CA GLY A 282 20.17 0.44 -5.91
C GLY A 282 19.08 -0.14 -5.02
N PHE A 283 18.03 -0.82 -5.53
CA PHE A 283 16.91 -1.34 -4.72
C PHE A 283 17.39 -2.14 -3.48
N GLY A 284 18.44 -2.94 -3.66
CA GLY A 284 19.12 -3.71 -2.61
C GLY A 284 18.49 -5.09 -2.39
N THR A 285 19.33 -6.12 -2.29
CA THR A 285 18.91 -7.52 -2.09
C THR A 285 18.16 -7.71 -0.78
N ASP A 286 18.64 -7.13 0.33
CA ASP A 286 18.01 -7.24 1.66
C ASP A 286 16.53 -6.82 1.68
N ARG A 287 16.18 -5.78 0.90
CA ARG A 287 14.80 -5.31 0.78
C ARG A 287 13.94 -6.33 0.06
N LEU A 288 14.46 -6.93 -1.01
CA LEU A 288 13.74 -7.92 -1.79
C LEU A 288 13.60 -9.23 -1.01
N THR A 289 14.65 -9.68 -0.33
CA THR A 289 14.61 -10.83 0.60
C THR A 289 13.52 -10.63 1.66
N ARG A 290 13.39 -9.42 2.21
CA ARG A 290 12.33 -9.07 3.16
C ARG A 290 10.94 -9.13 2.55
N LEU A 291 10.75 -8.58 1.33
CA LEU A 291 9.46 -8.65 0.64
C LEU A 291 9.03 -10.08 0.36
N ILE A 292 9.95 -10.92 -0.12
CA ILE A 292 9.72 -12.36 -0.33
C ILE A 292 9.35 -13.03 1.00
N GLY A 293 10.09 -12.73 2.07
CA GLY A 293 9.81 -13.27 3.40
C GLY A 293 8.42 -12.90 3.94
N ILE A 294 7.99 -11.65 3.77
CA ILE A 294 6.64 -11.21 4.17
C ILE A 294 5.57 -11.92 3.36
N TYR A 295 5.79 -12.09 2.06
CA TYR A 295 4.87 -12.81 1.20
C TYR A 295 4.69 -14.26 1.67
N GLN A 296 5.80 -14.94 2.02
CA GLN A 296 5.78 -16.31 2.54
C GLN A 296 5.05 -16.39 3.89
N ILE A 297 5.41 -15.54 4.86
CA ILE A 297 4.78 -15.53 6.19
C ILE A 297 3.27 -15.32 6.08
N ASN A 298 2.84 -14.38 5.25
CA ASN A 298 1.41 -14.11 5.06
C ASN A 298 0.70 -15.27 4.34
N ALA A 299 1.36 -15.93 3.39
CA ALA A 299 0.80 -17.12 2.73
C ALA A 299 0.60 -18.28 3.73
N ASP A 300 1.60 -18.54 4.56
CA ASP A 300 1.54 -19.58 5.59
C ASP A 300 0.44 -19.28 6.62
N ALA A 301 0.35 -18.01 7.04
CA ALA A 301 -0.68 -17.53 7.94
C ALA A 301 -2.09 -17.68 7.35
N ALA A 302 -2.28 -17.37 6.06
CA ALA A 302 -3.57 -17.53 5.37
C ALA A 302 -3.98 -19.01 5.28
N TYR A 303 -3.02 -19.89 4.96
CA TYR A 303 -3.28 -21.33 4.86
C TYR A 303 -3.69 -21.95 6.20
N ALA A 304 -3.02 -21.55 7.28
CA ALA A 304 -3.32 -22.03 8.63
C ALA A 304 -4.61 -21.43 9.21
N TYR A 305 -5.08 -20.30 8.68
CA TYR A 305 -6.21 -19.58 9.25
C TYR A 305 -7.55 -20.28 9.01
N ARG A 306 -8.41 -20.24 10.03
CA ARG A 306 -9.79 -20.71 9.95
C ARG A 306 -10.69 -19.59 10.45
N PRO A 307 -11.60 -19.05 9.61
CA PRO A 307 -12.43 -17.92 9.99
C PRO A 307 -13.25 -18.18 11.26
N GLY A 308 -13.12 -17.28 12.24
CA GLY A 308 -14.01 -17.22 13.40
C GLY A 308 -15.42 -16.76 13.02
N VAL A 309 -16.29 -16.60 14.02
CA VAL A 309 -17.66 -16.12 13.85
C VAL A 309 -17.83 -14.76 14.54
N HIS A 310 -18.42 -13.78 13.87
CA HIS A 310 -18.79 -12.51 14.49
C HIS A 310 -20.28 -12.17 14.27
N PRO A 311 -20.91 -11.40 15.18
CA PRO A 311 -22.31 -11.01 15.09
C PRO A 311 -22.58 -9.91 14.04
N GLY A 312 -21.53 -9.20 13.60
CA GLY A 312 -21.65 -8.11 12.63
C GLY A 312 -22.06 -8.56 11.23
N ARG A 313 -22.50 -7.58 10.42
CA ARG A 313 -22.72 -7.73 8.97
C ARG A 313 -21.39 -7.63 8.23
N THR A 314 -21.30 -8.37 7.13
CA THR A 314 -20.18 -8.30 6.17
C THR A 314 -20.69 -7.93 4.79
N ASP A 315 -20.00 -7.01 4.12
CA ASP A 315 -20.21 -6.69 2.72
C ASP A 315 -19.05 -7.26 1.91
N LEU A 316 -19.35 -8.08 0.91
CA LEU A 316 -18.38 -8.66 -0.02
C LEU A 316 -18.51 -7.97 -1.37
N ILE A 317 -17.49 -7.20 -1.77
CA ILE A 317 -17.36 -6.66 -3.11
C ILE A 317 -16.44 -7.58 -3.89
N ARG A 318 -16.90 -8.16 -5.00
CA ARG A 318 -16.09 -9.06 -5.83
C ARG A 318 -16.23 -8.73 -7.31
N PRO A 319 -15.21 -9.01 -8.14
CA PRO A 319 -15.38 -9.04 -9.58
C PRO A 319 -16.32 -10.19 -9.97
N ARG A 320 -17.05 -10.03 -11.08
CA ARG A 320 -17.91 -11.11 -11.62
C ARG A 320 -17.11 -12.37 -11.98
N GLU A 321 -15.86 -12.18 -12.40
CA GLU A 321 -14.89 -13.23 -12.68
C GLU A 321 -13.81 -13.28 -11.57
N GLY A 322 -14.25 -13.09 -10.31
CA GLY A 322 -13.38 -13.01 -9.14
C GLY A 322 -12.92 -14.35 -8.59
N ARG A 323 -12.11 -14.28 -7.53
CA ARG A 323 -11.55 -15.47 -6.87
C ARG A 323 -12.49 -16.06 -5.84
N THR A 324 -13.45 -15.29 -5.35
CA THR A 324 -14.41 -15.73 -4.34
C THR A 324 -15.56 -16.52 -4.97
N ASP A 325 -15.56 -17.83 -4.75
CA ASP A 325 -16.59 -18.74 -5.27
C ASP A 325 -17.77 -18.94 -4.29
N GLU A 326 -18.66 -19.88 -4.62
CA GLU A 326 -19.82 -20.21 -3.77
C GLU A 326 -19.44 -20.92 -2.46
N GLU A 327 -18.31 -21.64 -2.43
CA GLU A 327 -17.81 -22.27 -1.21
C GLU A 327 -17.31 -21.21 -0.23
N ASP A 328 -16.50 -20.27 -0.73
CA ASP A 328 -16.06 -19.10 0.01
C ASP A 328 -17.25 -18.30 0.56
N LEU A 329 -18.25 -18.02 -0.28
CA LEU A 329 -19.45 -17.30 0.14
C LEU A 329 -20.22 -18.06 1.22
N ALA A 330 -20.29 -19.39 1.15
CA ALA A 330 -20.93 -20.20 2.17
C ALA A 330 -20.17 -20.12 3.51
N ILE A 331 -18.84 -20.04 3.48
CA ILE A 331 -18.03 -19.85 4.69
C ILE A 331 -18.27 -18.47 5.27
N TRP A 332 -18.21 -17.41 4.46
CA TRP A 332 -18.47 -16.05 4.95
C TRP A 332 -19.86 -15.89 5.55
N LYS A 333 -20.89 -16.52 4.96
CA LYS A 333 -22.26 -16.55 5.50
C LYS A 333 -22.34 -17.26 6.86
N ARG A 334 -21.56 -18.32 7.09
CA ARG A 334 -21.48 -18.99 8.40
C ARG A 334 -20.68 -18.19 9.43
N SER A 335 -19.69 -17.43 8.97
CA SER A 335 -18.81 -16.63 9.82
C SER A 335 -19.36 -15.24 10.17
N SER A 336 -20.36 -14.73 9.44
CA SER A 336 -20.96 -13.41 9.65
C SER A 336 -22.44 -13.54 10.00
N LEU A 337 -22.78 -13.58 11.29
CA LEU A 337 -24.16 -13.83 11.73
C LEU A 337 -25.13 -12.68 11.41
N GLY A 338 -24.61 -11.47 11.22
CA GLY A 338 -25.37 -10.31 10.72
C GLY A 338 -25.68 -10.38 9.22
N GLY A 339 -25.28 -11.46 8.54
CA GLY A 339 -25.48 -11.68 7.11
C GLY A 339 -24.33 -11.18 6.25
N VAL A 340 -24.30 -11.67 5.01
CA VAL A 340 -23.36 -11.27 3.97
C VAL A 340 -24.13 -10.70 2.79
N ALA A 341 -23.84 -9.45 2.43
CA ALA A 341 -24.33 -8.83 1.19
C ALA A 341 -23.23 -8.87 0.13
N VAL A 342 -23.58 -9.29 -1.09
CA VAL A 342 -22.63 -9.42 -2.22
C VAL A 342 -22.87 -8.32 -3.24
N HIS A 343 -21.79 -7.67 -3.68
CA HIS A 343 -21.80 -6.59 -4.65
C HIS A 343 -20.82 -6.93 -5.78
N ASP A 344 -21.35 -7.33 -6.93
CA ASP A 344 -20.53 -7.67 -8.08
C ASP A 344 -20.16 -6.40 -8.88
N VAL A 345 -18.86 -6.22 -9.16
CA VAL A 345 -18.32 -5.09 -9.93
C VAL A 345 -17.48 -5.56 -11.14
N PRO A 346 -17.18 -4.69 -12.11
CA PRO A 346 -16.25 -5.00 -13.19
C PRO A 346 -14.80 -5.20 -12.71
N GLY A 347 -13.99 -5.83 -13.56
CA GLY A 347 -12.58 -6.13 -13.31
C GLY A 347 -12.32 -7.58 -12.95
N ASP A 348 -11.13 -7.83 -12.44
CA ASP A 348 -10.63 -9.08 -11.90
C ASP A 348 -10.00 -8.82 -10.51
N HIS A 349 -9.44 -9.87 -9.90
CA HIS A 349 -8.79 -9.74 -8.60
C HIS A 349 -7.77 -8.60 -8.55
N PHE A 350 -6.86 -8.53 -9.53
CA PHE A 350 -5.68 -7.69 -9.51
C PHE A 350 -5.96 -6.22 -9.79
N ASN A 351 -6.98 -5.93 -10.61
CA ASN A 351 -7.34 -4.55 -10.97
C ASN A 351 -8.62 -4.04 -10.28
N LEU A 352 -9.23 -4.81 -9.36
CA LEU A 352 -10.47 -4.43 -8.65
C LEU A 352 -10.39 -3.04 -8.00
N ILE A 353 -9.26 -2.73 -7.37
CA ILE A 353 -9.00 -1.46 -6.67
C ILE A 353 -7.93 -0.61 -7.37
N ALA A 354 -7.62 -0.93 -8.63
CA ALA A 354 -6.80 -0.09 -9.49
C ALA A 354 -7.63 1.05 -10.10
N GLU A 355 -6.97 2.09 -10.59
CA GLU A 355 -7.60 3.33 -11.07
C GLU A 355 -8.75 3.08 -12.06
N GLU A 356 -8.62 2.07 -12.94
CA GLU A 356 -9.60 1.74 -13.95
C GLU A 356 -10.94 1.24 -13.41
N ASN A 357 -10.98 0.52 -12.27
CA ASN A 357 -12.19 -0.11 -11.74
C ASN A 357 -12.60 0.41 -10.36
N VAL A 358 -11.71 1.11 -9.65
CA VAL A 358 -11.92 1.52 -8.26
C VAL A 358 -13.15 2.38 -8.06
N GLY A 359 -13.59 3.14 -9.08
CA GLY A 359 -14.81 3.93 -9.03
C GLY A 359 -16.06 3.09 -8.71
N HIS A 360 -16.14 1.87 -9.27
CA HIS A 360 -17.25 0.96 -8.98
C HIS A 360 -17.23 0.45 -7.53
N VAL A 361 -16.03 0.22 -6.97
CA VAL A 361 -15.87 -0.13 -5.56
C VAL A 361 -16.25 1.05 -4.67
N ALA A 362 -15.76 2.25 -4.98
CA ALA A 362 -16.04 3.48 -4.23
C ALA A 362 -17.54 3.80 -4.21
N ASP A 363 -18.25 3.62 -5.34
CA ASP A 363 -19.71 3.79 -5.41
C ASP A 363 -20.44 2.86 -4.44
N VAL A 364 -20.00 1.61 -4.31
CA VAL A 364 -20.58 0.67 -3.35
C VAL A 364 -20.29 1.14 -1.91
N VAL A 365 -19.04 1.49 -1.60
CA VAL A 365 -18.66 1.97 -0.26
C VAL A 365 -19.45 3.23 0.11
N GLN A 366 -19.59 4.17 -0.82
CA GLN A 366 -20.37 5.38 -0.64
C GLN A 366 -21.82 5.06 -0.28
N ARG A 367 -22.51 4.24 -1.08
CA ARG A 367 -23.90 3.85 -0.81
C ARG A 367 -24.08 3.18 0.56
N LEU A 368 -23.11 2.37 0.98
CA LEU A 368 -23.22 1.60 2.23
C LEU A 368 -23.00 2.43 3.50
N TRP A 369 -22.10 3.41 3.44
CA TRP A 369 -21.55 4.08 4.63
C TRP A 369 -21.67 5.59 4.63
N TYR A 370 -21.94 6.23 3.49
CA TYR A 370 -21.80 7.67 3.32
C TYR A 370 -22.95 8.35 2.57
N ASP A 371 -23.94 7.62 2.05
CA ASP A 371 -25.18 8.24 1.57
C ASP A 371 -26.17 8.41 2.73
N ASP A 372 -26.86 9.56 2.76
CA ASP A 372 -27.77 9.95 3.85
C ASP A 372 -29.04 9.07 3.94
N GLU A 373 -29.32 8.26 2.91
CA GLU A 373 -30.45 7.32 2.86
C GLU A 373 -30.12 5.95 3.46
N ARG A 374 -29.46 5.92 4.63
CA ARG A 374 -29.40 4.66 5.38
C ARG A 374 -30.81 4.32 5.86
N PRO A 375 -31.39 3.15 5.53
CA PRO A 375 -32.64 2.76 6.14
C PRO A 375 -32.45 2.72 7.66
N PRO A 376 -33.37 3.29 8.47
CA PRO A 376 -33.25 3.29 9.92
C PRO A 376 -33.40 1.85 10.42
N GLY A 377 -32.28 1.16 10.67
CA GLY A 377 -32.33 -0.26 11.04
C GLY A 377 -30.99 -0.97 11.14
N ALA A 378 -30.05 -0.41 11.90
CA ALA A 378 -28.92 -1.16 12.47
C ALA A 378 -28.48 -0.49 13.78
N GLY A 379 -29.46 -0.21 14.64
CA GLY A 379 -29.19 0.20 16.02
C GLY A 379 -28.66 -0.99 16.81
N ALA A 380 -27.66 -0.72 17.64
CA ALA A 380 -27.08 -1.63 18.62
C ALA A 380 -28.14 -2.48 19.34
N PRO A 381 -27.82 -3.73 19.76
CA PRO A 381 -28.71 -4.49 20.62
C PRO A 381 -28.94 -3.69 21.90
N GLY A 382 -30.21 -3.34 22.13
CA GLY A 382 -30.65 -2.69 23.36
C GLY A 382 -30.32 -3.54 24.58
N ARG A 383 -30.10 -2.83 25.69
CA ARG A 383 -29.75 -3.31 27.03
C ARG A 383 -30.53 -4.51 27.53
#